data_AF-M5CHI7-F1
#
_entry.id   AF-M5CHI7-F1
#
_cell.length_a   1.000
_cell.length_b   1.000
_cell.length_c   1.000
_cell.angle_alpha   90.00
_cell.angle_beta   90.00
_cell.angle_gamma   90.00
#
_symmetry.space_group_name_H-M   'P 1'
#
loop_
_entity.id
_entity.type
_entity.pdbx_description
1 polymer ?
#
loop_
_entity_poly.entity_id
_entity_poly.type
_entity_poly.pdbx_seq_one_letter_code
_entity_poly.pdbx_strand_id
1 'polypeptide(L)' 'MFDNFPKTYLVYGEAEILVDEIRTLYERMVKSLGPDRIVKDEVPGAIHDVFALEIWEPEYSEAHKRFASWLKALP' A
#
# COMPACT_ATOMS: atom_id res chain seq x y z
N MET A 1 5.44 -7.08 17.58
CA MET A 1 5.76 -5.65 17.30
C MET A 1 4.54 -4.94 16.77
N PHE A 2 3.79 -5.55 15.85
CA PHE A 2 2.55 -4.99 15.31
C PHE A 2 1.30 -5.68 15.87
N ASP A 3 1.39 -6.26 17.06
CA ASP A 3 0.28 -7.03 17.64
C ASP A 3 -0.94 -6.12 17.81
N ASN A 4 -2.11 -6.59 17.37
CA ASN A 4 -3.37 -5.83 17.33
C ASN A 4 -3.42 -4.59 16.42
N PHE A 5 -2.40 -4.35 15.58
CA PHE A 5 -2.46 -3.26 14.60
C PHE A 5 -3.63 -3.46 13.62
N PRO A 6 -4.39 -2.41 13.24
CA PRO A 6 -5.56 -2.52 12.37
C PRO A 6 -5.23 -3.13 11.00
N LYS A 7 -6.26 -3.58 10.28
CA LYS A 7 -6.12 -3.96 8.86
C LYS A 7 -5.51 -2.77 8.11
N THR A 8 -4.46 -3.02 7.35
CA THR A 8 -3.63 -1.97 6.77
C THR A 8 -3.58 -2.11 5.25
N TYR A 9 -3.62 -0.98 4.56
CA TYR A 9 -3.41 -0.87 3.12
C TYR A 9 -2.14 -0.08 2.88
N LEU A 10 -1.12 -0.72 2.30
CA LEU A 10 0.15 -0.07 1.95
C LEU A 10 0.15 0.19 0.45
N VAL A 11 0.05 1.46 0.06
CA VAL A 11 0.17 1.92 -1.33
C VAL A 11 1.44 2.74 -1.49
N TYR A 12 2.21 2.46 -2.52
CA TYR A 12 3.50 3.12 -2.75
C TYR A 12 3.98 2.93 -4.18
N GLY A 13 4.87 3.83 -4.63
CA GLY A 13 5.49 3.75 -5.95
C GLY A 13 6.74 2.88 -5.95
N GLU A 14 6.93 2.04 -6.96
CA GLU A 14 8.12 1.17 -7.07
C GLU A 14 9.44 1.97 -7.22
N ALA A 15 9.39 3.13 -7.86
CA ALA A 15 10.56 3.96 -8.16
C ALA A 15 10.84 5.03 -7.08
N GLU A 16 10.22 4.94 -5.90
CA GLU A 16 10.47 5.87 -4.81
C GLU A 16 11.66 5.46 -3.93
N ILE A 17 12.26 6.43 -3.25
CA ILE A 17 13.45 6.20 -2.41
C ILE A 17 13.16 5.31 -1.19
N LEU A 18 11.90 5.26 -0.72
CA LEU A 18 11.46 4.51 0.46
C LEU A 18 11.07 3.05 0.16
N VAL A 19 11.18 2.59 -1.08
CA VAL A 19 10.65 1.30 -1.53
C VAL A 19 11.14 0.12 -0.69
N ASP A 20 12.43 0.09 -0.33
CA ASP A 20 13.02 -1.00 0.46
C ASP A 20 12.56 -0.96 1.93
N GLU A 21 12.35 0.23 2.48
CA GLU A 21 11.84 0.41 3.84
C GLU A 21 10.37 -0.02 3.92
N ILE A 22 9.56 0.28 2.90
CA ILE A 22 8.15 -0.11 2.83
C ILE A 22 8.01 -1.63 2.65
N ARG A 23 8.83 -2.24 1.79
CA ARG A 23 8.88 -3.71 1.67
C ARG A 23 9.29 -4.38 2.99
N THR A 24 10.28 -3.81 3.68
CA THR A 24 10.69 -4.25 5.03
C THR A 24 9.55 -4.11 6.05
N LEU A 25 8.80 -3.01 6.01
CA LEU A 25 7.61 -2.81 6.86
C LEU A 25 6.56 -3.88 6.57
N TYR A 26 6.22 -4.11 5.29
CA TYR A 26 5.27 -5.14 4.88
C TYR A 26 5.64 -6.52 5.43
N GLU A 27 6.89 -6.96 5.24
CA GLU A 27 7.36 -8.27 5.71
C GLU A 27 7.22 -8.41 7.23
N ARG A 28 7.59 -7.37 7.99
CA ARG A 28 7.49 -7.39 9.45
C ARG A 28 6.05 -7.35 9.96
N MET A 29 5.17 -6.63 9.26
CA MET A 29 3.73 -6.63 9.56
C MET A 29 3.10 -7.99 9.26
N VAL A 30 3.35 -8.58 8.09
CA VAL A 30 2.87 -9.92 7.72
C VAL A 30 3.37 -10.98 8.71
N LYS A 31 4.63 -10.91 9.12
CA LYS A 31 5.18 -11.81 10.15
C LYS A 31 4.44 -11.71 11.50
N SER A 32 3.95 -10.53 11.86
CA SER A 32 3.27 -10.31 13.15
C SER A 32 1.75 -10.57 13.07
N LEU A 33 1.11 -10.26 11.94
CA LEU A 33 -0.36 -10.19 11.81
C LEU A 33 -0.96 -11.26 10.89
N GLY A 34 -0.14 -11.90 10.06
CA GLY A 34 -0.56 -12.75 8.96
C GLY A 34 -0.82 -11.96 7.66
N PRO A 35 -0.73 -12.63 6.50
CA PRO A 35 -0.84 -11.98 5.19
C PRO A 35 -2.22 -11.39 4.91
N ASP A 36 -3.30 -11.98 5.44
CA ASP A 36 -4.68 -11.55 5.18
C ASP A 36 -5.07 -10.20 5.81
N ARG A 37 -4.20 -9.66 6.68
CA ARG A 37 -4.41 -8.40 7.40
C ARG A 37 -3.83 -7.19 6.66
N ILE A 38 -2.94 -7.41 5.70
CA ILE A 38 -2.14 -6.36 5.07
C ILE A 38 -2.26 -6.44 3.55
N VAL A 39 -2.76 -5.38 2.92
CA VAL A 39 -2.72 -5.24 1.46
C VAL A 39 -1.42 -4.54 1.07
N LYS A 40 -0.75 -5.08 0.05
CA LYS A 40 0.42 -4.48 -0.60
C LYS A 40 0.03 -4.04 -2.02
N ASP A 41 -0.07 -2.75 -2.24
CA ASP A 41 -0.38 -2.10 -3.52
C ASP A 41 0.85 -1.33 -4.02
N GLU A 42 1.80 -2.07 -4.57
CA GLU A 42 3.00 -1.52 -5.19
C GLU A 42 2.69 -1.09 -6.62
N VAL A 43 2.86 0.21 -6.93
CA VAL A 43 2.54 0.80 -8.24
C VAL A 43 3.80 0.83 -9.11
N PRO A 44 3.88 0.02 -10.19
CA PRO A 44 5.10 -0.12 -10.98
C PRO A 44 5.57 1.19 -11.61
N GLY A 45 6.88 1.46 -11.54
CA GLY A 45 7.51 2.67 -12.07
C GLY A 45 7.13 3.99 -11.39
N ALA A 46 6.17 4.00 -10.46
CA ALA A 46 5.70 5.23 -9.83
C ALA A 46 6.67 5.80 -8.80
N ILE A 47 6.72 7.13 -8.70
CA ILE A 47 7.55 7.83 -7.71
C ILE A 47 6.84 7.97 -6.37
N HIS A 48 7.50 8.65 -5.44
CA HIS A 48 6.88 9.11 -4.21
C HIS A 48 5.59 9.88 -4.50
N ASP A 49 4.62 9.78 -3.59
CA ASP A 49 3.32 10.46 -3.68
C ASP A 49 2.44 10.09 -4.89
N VAL A 50 2.59 8.89 -5.47
CA VAL A 50 1.68 8.38 -6.53
C VAL A 50 0.20 8.43 -6.13
N PHE A 51 -0.10 8.36 -4.82
CA PHE A 51 -1.46 8.43 -4.29
C PHE A 51 -1.97 9.86 -4.06
N ALA A 52 -1.13 10.89 -4.25
CA ALA A 52 -1.52 12.30 -4.08
C ALA A 52 -1.31 13.13 -5.35
N LEU A 53 -0.48 12.66 -6.28
CA LEU A 53 -0.11 13.38 -7.49
C LEU A 53 -0.89 12.88 -8.72
N GLU A 54 -1.92 13.63 -9.11
CA GLU A 54 -2.76 13.36 -10.31
C GLU A 54 -1.98 13.31 -11.63
N ILE A 55 -0.71 13.76 -11.67
CA ILE A 55 0.15 13.62 -12.85
C ILE A 55 0.47 12.15 -13.19
N TRP A 56 0.20 11.22 -12.27
CA TRP A 56 0.36 9.77 -12.42
C TRP A 56 -0.89 9.07 -12.94
N GLU A 57 -1.76 9.75 -13.69
CA GLU A 57 -2.84 9.04 -14.37
C GLU A 57 -2.29 8.13 -15.49
N PRO A 58 -2.80 6.89 -15.63
CA PRO A 58 -3.99 6.35 -14.96
C PRO A 58 -3.75 5.71 -13.57
N GLU A 59 -2.50 5.50 -13.17
CA GLU A 59 -2.15 4.78 -11.94
C GLU A 59 -2.74 5.43 -10.67
N TYR A 60 -2.80 6.77 -10.62
CA TYR A 60 -3.43 7.53 -9.55
C TYR A 60 -4.91 7.14 -9.38
N SER A 61 -5.73 7.22 -10.44
CA SER A 61 -7.14 6.87 -10.35
C SER A 61 -7.34 5.38 -10.04
N GLU A 62 -6.53 4.51 -10.62
CA GLU A 62 -6.65 3.07 -10.38
C GLU A 62 -6.29 2.69 -8.93
N ALA A 63 -5.25 3.31 -8.34
CA ALA A 63 -4.92 3.12 -6.93
C ALA A 63 -6.07 3.56 -6.01
N HIS A 64 -6.70 4.71 -6.29
CA HIS A 64 -7.88 5.17 -5.56
C HIS A 64 -9.06 4.19 -5.66
N LYS A 65 -9.31 3.62 -6.85
CA LYS A 65 -10.38 2.62 -7.04
C LYS A 65 -10.10 1.33 -6.24
N ARG A 66 -8.85 0.85 -6.23
CA ARG A 66 -8.45 -0.34 -5.43
C ARG A 66 -8.60 -0.05 -3.94
N PHE A 67 -8.13 1.10 -3.47
CA PHE A 67 -8.27 1.52 -2.07
C PHE A 67 -9.74 1.67 -1.65
N ALA A 68 -10.56 2.35 -2.44
CA ALA A 68 -11.99 2.50 -2.17
C ALA A 68 -12.72 1.15 -2.14
N SER A 69 -12.33 0.21 -2.99
CA SER A 69 -12.89 -1.15 -2.97
C SER A 69 -12.51 -1.91 -1.70
N TRP A 70 -11.26 -1.78 -1.25
CA TRP A 70 -10.81 -2.35 0.03
C TRP A 70 -11.57 -1.76 1.22
N LEU A 71 -11.71 -0.43 1.29
CA LEU A 71 -12.46 0.24 2.35
C LEU A 71 -13.91 -0.26 2.44
N LYS A 72 -14.59 -0.41 1.30
CA LYS A 72 -15.97 -0.93 1.25
C LYS A 72 -16.09 -2.39 1.72
N ALA A 73 -15.02 -3.16 1.63
CA ALA A 73 -14.98 -4.56 2.04
C ALA A 73 -14.57 -4.75 3.51
N LEU A 74 -14.23 -3.66 4.23
CA LEU A 74 -13.99 -3.73 5.66
C LEU A 74 -15.31 -3.98 6.41
N PRO A 75 -15.28 -4.81 7.47
CA PRO A 75 -16.46 -5.13 8.29
C PRO A 75 -16.94 -3.92 9.12
#